data_AF-A0A2M6ZYU6-F1
#
_entry.id   AF-A0A2M6ZYU6-F1
#
_cell.length_a   1.000
_cell.length_b   1.000
_cell.length_c   1.000
_cell.angle_alpha   90.00
_cell.angle_beta   90.00
_cell.angle_gamma   90.00
#
_symmetry.space_group_name_H-M   'P 1'
#
loop_
_entity.id
_entity.type
_entity.pdbx_description
1 polymer ?
#
loop_
_entity_poly.entity_id
_entity_poly.type
_entity_poly.pdbx_seq_one_letter_code
_entity_poly.pdbx_strand_id
1 'polypeptide(L)'
;MTLSKLDKLRPFILIASVFLGFLAGTVFVEFSKYSDSILYIALIVLVYSIMLGVPPTKTWNAYKNLRFFGIAWFANFVIIPLIAWILALIFLKAHPAIFVGFILYLVTPCTDWFLVFTSMAKGDVPLGLALLPINLILQILLIPVYLLLFAGEIVPFQFGAFLETLLVFILLPFILSILTRMILSEIKNRQWAYEFIDTIVSPFQLVTLTVVIFTMFAGQTKIILDNVGPLLLILIP
;
A
#
# COMPACT_ATOMS: atom_id res chain seq x y z
N MET A 1 -22.51 6.35 8.48
CA MET A 1 -22.30 5.16 7.63
C MET A 1 -22.07 3.98 8.57
N THR A 2 -23.06 3.11 8.75
CA THR A 2 -22.96 1.93 9.62
C THR A 2 -22.02 0.92 8.96
N LEU A 3 -20.85 0.68 9.57
CA LEU A 3 -19.88 -0.33 9.11
C LEU A 3 -20.58 -1.68 8.93
N SER A 4 -20.41 -2.30 7.75
CA SER A 4 -20.95 -3.62 7.46
C SER A 4 -20.41 -4.64 8.48
N LYS A 5 -21.14 -5.75 8.73
CA LYS A 5 -20.63 -6.84 9.58
C LYS A 5 -19.27 -7.34 9.10
N LEU A 6 -19.05 -7.34 7.78
CA LEU A 6 -17.77 -7.71 7.17
C LEU A 6 -16.66 -6.74 7.57
N ASP A 7 -16.93 -5.43 7.60
CA ASP A 7 -15.95 -4.38 7.94
C ASP A 7 -15.45 -4.51 9.38
N LYS A 8 -16.31 -4.94 10.30
CA LYS A 8 -15.94 -5.22 11.69
C LYS A 8 -15.10 -6.49 11.83
N LEU A 9 -15.29 -7.46 10.93
CA LEU A 9 -14.57 -8.73 10.92
C LEU A 9 -13.23 -8.65 10.17
N ARG A 10 -13.01 -7.64 9.30
CA ARG A 10 -11.77 -7.49 8.52
C ARG A 10 -10.51 -7.63 9.38
N PRO A 11 -10.34 -6.93 10.52
CA PRO A 11 -9.12 -7.05 11.32
C PRO A 11 -8.86 -8.49 11.77
N PHE A 12 -9.90 -9.20 12.21
CA PHE A 12 -9.80 -10.59 12.65
C PHE A 12 -9.43 -11.53 11.51
N ILE A 13 -10.00 -11.33 10.31
CA ILE A 13 -9.67 -12.13 9.12
C ILE A 13 -8.20 -11.93 8.73
N LEU A 14 -7.73 -10.68 8.70
CA LEU A 14 -6.35 -10.38 8.35
C LEU A 14 -5.37 -10.97 9.37
N ILE A 15 -5.66 -10.83 10.67
CA ILE A 15 -4.85 -11.43 11.75
C ILE A 15 -4.83 -12.96 11.63
N ALA A 16 -5.99 -13.60 11.42
CA ALA A 16 -6.05 -15.04 11.22
C ALA A 16 -5.22 -15.49 9.99
N SER A 17 -5.21 -14.68 8.93
CA SER A 17 -4.43 -14.96 7.71
C SER A 17 -2.92 -14.93 7.96
N VAL A 18 -2.45 -14.03 8.82
CA VAL A 18 -1.04 -14.00 9.26
C VAL A 18 -0.68 -15.29 9.98
N PHE A 19 -1.47 -15.70 10.98
CA PHE A 19 -1.21 -16.93 11.75
C PHE A 19 -1.27 -18.18 10.88
N LEU A 20 -2.28 -18.29 10.01
CA LEU A 20 -2.42 -19.41 9.10
C LEU A 20 -1.28 -19.46 8.07
N GLY A 21 -0.87 -18.30 7.54
CA GLY A 21 0.26 -18.19 6.61
C GLY A 21 1.55 -18.65 7.27
N PHE A 22 1.82 -18.15 8.48
CA PHE A 22 2.99 -18.55 9.25
C PHE A 22 3.03 -20.06 9.52
N LEU A 23 1.92 -20.64 10.01
CA LEU A 23 1.79 -22.10 10.22
C LEU A 23 2.01 -22.89 8.92
N ALA A 24 1.38 -22.47 7.83
CA ALA A 24 1.56 -23.11 6.52
C ALA A 24 3.03 -23.08 6.07
N GLY A 25 3.73 -21.96 6.26
CA GLY A 25 5.16 -21.84 5.93
C GLY A 25 6.07 -22.71 6.79
N THR A 26 5.68 -23.06 8.02
CA THR A 26 6.42 -24.03 8.86
C THR A 26 6.20 -25.49 8.46
N VAL A 27 4.98 -25.82 8.01
CA VAL A 27 4.58 -27.20 7.68
C VAL A 27 4.94 -27.58 6.24
N PHE A 28 4.76 -26.64 5.30
CA PHE A 28 4.96 -26.87 3.87
C PHE A 28 6.17 -26.09 3.35
N VAL A 29 7.37 -26.62 3.62
CA VAL A 29 8.63 -25.99 3.18
C VAL A 29 8.68 -25.83 1.65
N GLU A 30 8.05 -26.74 0.89
CA GLU A 30 7.97 -26.67 -0.57
C GLU A 30 7.03 -25.57 -1.10
N PHE A 31 6.10 -25.07 -0.28
CA PHE A 31 5.20 -23.99 -0.65
C PHE A 31 5.97 -22.68 -0.91
N SER A 32 7.14 -22.52 -0.29
CA SER A 32 8.05 -21.39 -0.53
C SER A 32 8.40 -21.24 -2.02
N LYS A 33 8.56 -22.34 -2.77
CA LYS A 33 8.95 -22.33 -4.18
C LYS A 33 7.91 -21.68 -5.11
N TYR A 34 6.63 -21.79 -4.76
CA TYR A 34 5.53 -21.18 -5.54
C TYR A 34 4.99 -19.90 -4.90
N SER A 35 5.38 -19.62 -3.65
CA SER A 35 4.88 -18.49 -2.88
C SER A 35 5.17 -17.14 -3.56
N ASP A 36 6.36 -16.96 -4.13
CA ASP A 36 6.74 -15.70 -4.79
C ASP A 36 5.85 -15.41 -6.01
N SER A 37 5.64 -16.39 -6.89
CA SER A 37 4.78 -16.22 -8.07
C SER A 37 3.33 -15.94 -7.69
N ILE A 38 2.79 -16.67 -6.70
CA ILE A 38 1.43 -16.47 -6.21
C ILE A 38 1.30 -15.08 -5.57
N LEU A 39 2.29 -14.67 -4.79
CA LEU A 39 2.34 -13.35 -4.16
C LEU A 39 2.35 -12.24 -5.21
N TYR A 40 3.20 -12.35 -6.24
CA TYR A 40 3.29 -11.33 -7.29
C TYR A 40 1.99 -11.20 -8.08
N ILE A 41 1.36 -12.33 -8.44
CA ILE A 41 0.05 -12.30 -9.10
C ILE A 41 -1.01 -11.68 -8.19
N ALA A 42 -1.06 -12.10 -6.92
CA ALA A 42 -2.01 -11.57 -5.95
C ALA A 42 -1.82 -10.06 -5.72
N LEU A 43 -0.57 -9.58 -5.71
CA LEU A 43 -0.24 -8.15 -5.61
C LEU A 43 -0.72 -7.37 -6.84
N ILE A 44 -0.46 -7.86 -8.05
CA ILE A 44 -0.94 -7.20 -9.28
C ILE A 44 -2.47 -7.12 -9.28
N VAL A 45 -3.14 -8.21 -8.92
CA VAL A 45 -4.61 -8.28 -8.83
C VAL A 45 -5.14 -7.33 -7.74
N LEU A 46 -4.45 -7.23 -6.60
CA LEU A 46 -4.83 -6.33 -5.51
C LEU A 46 -4.71 -4.88 -5.93
N VAL A 47 -3.55 -4.48 -6.48
CA VAL A 47 -3.31 -3.10 -6.94
C VAL A 47 -4.29 -2.75 -8.05
N TYR A 48 -4.51 -3.65 -9.01
CA TYR A 48 -5.54 -3.47 -10.04
C TYR A 48 -6.92 -3.22 -9.42
N SER A 49 -7.31 -4.02 -8.43
CA SER A 49 -8.61 -3.92 -7.77
C SER A 49 -8.74 -2.62 -6.96
N ILE A 50 -7.68 -2.17 -6.29
CA ILE A 50 -7.65 -0.86 -5.62
C ILE A 50 -7.82 0.24 -6.65
N MET A 51 -7.00 0.22 -7.71
CA MET A 51 -7.02 1.22 -8.78
C MET A 51 -8.33 1.22 -9.55
N LEU A 52 -9.04 0.10 -9.63
CA LEU A 52 -10.39 -0.01 -10.23
C LEU A 52 -11.49 0.48 -9.27
N GLY A 53 -11.30 0.36 -7.95
CA GLY A 53 -12.24 0.85 -6.95
C GLY A 53 -12.21 2.37 -6.73
N VAL A 54 -11.14 3.06 -7.15
CA VAL A 54 -11.02 4.52 -6.94
C VAL A 54 -12.22 5.25 -7.56
N PRO A 55 -12.94 6.10 -6.81
CA PRO A 55 -14.06 6.84 -7.36
C PRO A 55 -13.57 7.85 -8.41
N PRO A 56 -14.26 8.01 -9.55
CA PRO A 56 -13.96 9.07 -10.50
C PRO A 56 -14.20 10.41 -9.80
N THR A 57 -13.13 11.07 -9.36
CA THR A 57 -13.18 12.30 -8.57
C THR A 57 -13.80 13.42 -9.40
N LYS A 58 -14.97 13.91 -8.98
CA LYS A 58 -15.59 15.12 -9.54
C LYS A 58 -15.09 16.41 -8.87
N THR A 59 -14.13 16.32 -7.96
CA THR A 59 -13.70 17.40 -7.07
C THR A 59 -12.53 18.21 -7.62
N TRP A 60 -12.66 18.71 -8.85
CA TRP A 60 -11.68 19.67 -9.41
C TRP A 60 -11.56 20.95 -8.57
N ASN A 61 -12.63 21.32 -7.85
CA ASN A 61 -12.63 22.46 -6.93
C ASN A 61 -11.81 22.22 -5.65
N ALA A 62 -11.51 20.97 -5.26
CA ALA A 62 -10.73 20.70 -4.05
C ALA A 62 -9.28 21.21 -4.18
N TYR A 63 -8.69 21.14 -5.39
CA TYR A 63 -7.33 21.61 -5.68
C TYR A 63 -7.11 23.11 -5.46
N LYS A 64 -8.18 23.90 -5.30
CA LYS A 64 -8.06 25.35 -5.04
C LYS A 64 -7.55 25.66 -3.63
N ASN A 65 -7.60 24.70 -2.69
CA ASN A 65 -7.16 24.91 -1.32
C ASN A 65 -5.66 24.67 -1.13
N LEU A 66 -4.83 25.45 -1.82
CA LEU A 66 -3.35 25.31 -1.83
C LEU A 66 -2.72 25.30 -0.43
N ARG A 67 -3.32 26.00 0.55
CA ARG A 67 -2.83 25.99 1.94
C ARG A 67 -2.94 24.61 2.56
N PHE A 68 -4.07 23.94 2.38
CA PHE A 68 -4.27 22.59 2.89
C PHE A 68 -3.29 21.60 2.23
N PHE A 69 -3.20 21.61 0.90
CA PHE A 69 -2.28 20.73 0.17
C PHE A 69 -0.82 20.98 0.56
N GLY A 70 -0.41 22.24 0.70
CA GLY A 70 0.94 22.59 1.13
C GLY A 70 1.29 22.06 2.52
N ILE A 71 0.39 22.23 3.50
CA ILE A 71 0.59 21.70 4.86
C ILE A 71 0.63 20.16 4.84
N ALA A 72 -0.31 19.53 4.13
CA ALA A 72 -0.39 18.08 4.05
C ALA A 72 0.86 17.47 3.38
N TRP A 73 1.34 18.06 2.29
CA TRP A 73 2.56 17.58 1.62
C TRP A 73 3.81 17.86 2.43
N PHE A 74 3.91 19.01 3.09
CA PHE A 74 5.03 19.28 3.99
C PHE A 74 5.08 18.26 5.13
N ALA A 75 3.94 17.95 5.74
CA ALA A 75 3.87 16.90 6.75
C ALA A 75 4.27 15.53 6.18
N ASN A 76 3.65 15.11 5.06
CA ASN A 76 3.83 13.76 4.51
C ASN A 76 5.19 13.50 3.86
N PHE A 77 5.77 14.51 3.21
CA PHE A 77 6.97 14.36 2.38
C PHE A 77 8.20 15.11 2.94
N VAL A 78 8.08 15.81 4.07
CA VAL A 78 9.24 16.42 4.74
C VAL A 78 9.33 15.94 6.18
N ILE A 79 8.28 16.17 6.97
CA ILE A 79 8.32 15.85 8.40
C ILE A 79 8.40 14.32 8.61
N ILE A 80 7.51 13.55 8.00
CA ILE A 80 7.49 12.09 8.18
C ILE A 80 8.80 11.43 7.71
N PRO A 81 9.35 11.74 6.51
CA PRO A 81 10.64 11.17 6.10
C PRO A 81 11.80 11.54 7.02
N LEU A 82 11.85 12.77 7.54
CA LEU A 82 12.88 13.16 8.50
C LEU A 82 12.77 12.38 9.82
N ILE A 83 11.55 12.24 10.35
CA ILE A 83 11.31 11.44 11.56
C ILE A 83 11.70 9.98 11.30
N ALA A 84 11.27 9.41 10.18
CA ALA A 84 11.59 8.04 9.78
C ALA A 84 13.11 7.82 9.72
N TRP A 85 13.85 8.75 9.10
CA TRP A 85 15.29 8.68 9.00
C TRP A 85 15.99 8.74 10.36
N ILE A 86 15.59 9.68 11.23
CA ILE A 86 16.15 9.80 12.59
C ILE A 86 15.92 8.52 13.40
N LEU A 87 14.70 7.99 13.38
CA LEU A 87 14.37 6.73 14.09
C LEU A 87 15.18 5.56 13.52
N ALA A 88 15.26 5.44 12.20
CA ALA A 88 16.03 4.38 11.56
C ALA A 88 17.52 4.47 11.89
N LEU A 89 18.10 5.67 11.97
CA LEU A 89 19.50 5.87 12.35
C LEU A 89 19.79 5.47 13.80
N ILE A 90 18.87 5.75 14.72
CA ILE A 90 19.05 5.45 16.14
C ILE A 90 18.89 3.94 16.41
N PHE A 91 17.86 3.32 15.86
CA PHE A 91 17.47 1.95 16.23
C PHE A 91 17.87 0.88 15.21
N LEU A 92 18.00 1.23 13.92
CA LEU A 92 18.10 0.25 12.83
C LEU A 92 19.41 0.31 12.05
N LYS A 93 20.37 1.16 12.45
CA LYS A 93 21.67 1.32 11.76
C LYS A 93 22.45 0.01 11.65
N ALA A 94 22.31 -0.90 12.61
CA ALA A 94 22.95 -2.21 12.59
C ALA A 94 22.28 -3.22 11.63
N HIS A 95 21.09 -2.91 11.10
CA HIS A 95 20.29 -3.81 10.28
C HIS A 95 19.90 -3.14 8.94
N PRO A 96 20.82 -3.06 7.96
CA PRO A 96 20.62 -2.40 6.67
C PRO A 96 19.32 -2.74 5.94
N ALA A 97 18.95 -4.03 5.89
CA ALA A 97 17.74 -4.46 5.19
C ALA A 97 16.46 -3.93 5.86
N ILE A 98 16.41 -3.95 7.19
CA ILE A 98 15.27 -3.48 7.98
C ILE A 98 15.21 -1.95 7.96
N PHE A 99 16.36 -1.29 8.01
CA PHE A 99 16.48 0.16 7.85
C PHE A 99 15.81 0.65 6.57
N VAL A 100 16.15 0.03 5.42
CA VAL A 100 15.57 0.41 4.12
C VAL A 100 14.08 0.11 4.07
N GLY A 101 13.66 -1.08 4.53
CA GLY A 101 12.24 -1.45 4.59
C GLY A 101 11.41 -0.49 5.45
N PHE A 102 11.94 -0.08 6.60
CA PHE A 102 11.30 0.86 7.52
C PHE A 102 11.14 2.25 6.90
N ILE A 103 12.20 2.79 6.27
CA ILE A 103 12.12 4.06 5.56
C ILE A 103 11.09 3.97 4.43
N LEU A 104 11.18 2.93 3.59
CA LEU A 104 10.23 2.73 2.49
C LEU A 104 8.78 2.69 2.97
N TYR A 105 8.51 2.00 4.08
CA TYR A 105 7.18 1.93 4.67
C TYR A 105 6.64 3.30 5.13
N LEU A 106 7.47 4.09 5.83
CA LEU A 106 7.04 5.37 6.39
C LEU A 106 6.97 6.50 5.35
N VAL A 107 7.81 6.48 4.32
CA VAL A 107 7.85 7.54 3.29
C VAL A 107 6.85 7.32 2.15
N THR A 108 6.07 6.22 2.19
CA THR A 108 4.99 5.94 1.22
C THR A 108 3.62 6.30 1.78
N PRO A 109 3.18 7.56 1.65
CA PRO A 109 1.84 7.97 2.07
C PRO A 109 0.80 7.47 1.05
N CYS A 110 0.35 6.23 1.20
CA CYS A 110 -0.81 5.75 0.47
C CYS A 110 -1.67 4.79 1.30
N THR A 111 -2.64 5.35 2.02
CA THR A 111 -3.83 4.61 2.42
C THR A 111 -5.04 5.54 2.31
N ASP A 112 -6.15 5.02 1.82
CA ASP A 112 -7.49 5.61 1.93
C ASP A 112 -8.01 5.56 3.37
N TRP A 113 -7.37 4.75 4.23
CA TRP A 113 -7.83 4.48 5.59
C TRP A 113 -7.89 5.73 6.50
N PHE A 114 -6.99 6.71 6.32
CA PHE A 114 -7.06 7.97 7.07
C PHE A 114 -8.38 8.73 6.84
N LEU A 115 -9.07 8.50 5.72
CA LEU A 115 -10.36 9.12 5.43
C LEU A 115 -11.45 8.64 6.37
N VAL A 116 -11.36 7.40 6.86
CA VAL A 116 -12.28 6.88 7.88
C VAL A 116 -12.10 7.67 9.17
N PHE A 117 -10.86 7.89 9.60
CA PHE A 117 -10.55 8.70 10.78
C PHE A 117 -10.95 10.17 10.58
N THR A 118 -10.73 10.71 9.38
CA THR A 118 -11.17 12.06 9.01
C THR A 118 -12.68 12.18 9.12
N SER A 119 -13.43 11.21 8.61
CA SER A 119 -14.89 11.14 8.71
C SER A 119 -15.36 11.05 10.16
N MET A 120 -14.73 10.20 10.98
CA MET A 120 -15.02 10.08 12.42
C MET A 120 -14.75 11.38 13.18
N ALA A 121 -13.70 12.11 12.81
CA ALA A 121 -13.35 13.41 13.37
C ALA A 121 -14.21 14.58 12.81
N LYS A 122 -15.20 14.30 11.95
CA LYS A 122 -16.02 15.30 11.24
C LYS A 122 -15.19 16.26 10.36
N GLY A 123 -14.05 15.79 9.84
CA GLY A 123 -13.21 16.52 8.90
C GLY A 123 -13.72 16.46 7.46
N ASP A 124 -13.02 17.16 6.57
CA ASP A 124 -13.35 17.24 5.14
C ASP A 124 -12.82 16.02 4.36
N VAL A 125 -13.68 15.01 4.24
CA VAL A 125 -13.38 13.76 3.50
C VAL A 125 -13.19 14.01 1.99
N PRO A 126 -14.02 14.81 1.29
CA PRO A 126 -13.79 15.16 -0.11
C PRO A 126 -12.42 15.80 -0.38
N LEU A 127 -11.96 16.68 0.52
CA LEU A 127 -10.66 17.32 0.41
C LEU A 127 -9.51 16.31 0.64
N GLY A 128 -9.67 15.39 1.59
CA GLY A 128 -8.73 14.27 1.79
C GLY A 128 -8.67 13.32 0.58
N LEU A 129 -9.81 13.00 -0.04
CA LEU A 129 -9.87 12.16 -1.24
C LEU A 129 -9.10 12.78 -2.42
N ALA A 130 -9.07 14.11 -2.51
CA ALA A 130 -8.31 14.80 -3.55
C ALA A 130 -6.78 14.74 -3.36
N LEU A 131 -6.29 14.43 -2.14
CA LEU A 131 -4.85 14.21 -1.89
C LEU A 131 -4.36 12.89 -2.45
N LEU A 132 -5.17 11.83 -2.39
CA LEU A 132 -4.77 10.47 -2.75
C LEU A 132 -4.06 10.35 -4.11
N PRO A 133 -4.62 10.85 -5.23
CA PRO A 133 -3.97 10.69 -6.54
C PRO A 133 -2.66 11.47 -6.63
N ILE A 134 -2.58 12.67 -6.04
CA ILE A 134 -1.34 13.46 -6.09
C ILE A 134 -0.28 12.84 -5.18
N ASN A 135 -0.65 12.34 -4.01
CA ASN A 135 0.27 11.64 -3.12
C ASN A 135 0.85 10.39 -3.79
N LEU A 136 0.02 9.64 -4.54
CA LEU A 136 0.48 8.49 -5.32
C LEU A 136 1.53 8.89 -6.38
N ILE A 137 1.36 10.02 -7.06
CA ILE A 137 2.32 10.51 -8.05
C ILE A 137 3.60 11.00 -7.36
N LEU A 138 3.46 11.84 -6.33
CA LEU A 138 4.58 12.40 -5.57
C LEU A 138 5.41 11.30 -4.92
N GLN A 139 4.79 10.26 -4.34
CA GLN A 139 5.56 9.16 -3.73
C GLN A 139 6.39 8.41 -4.77
N ILE A 140 5.84 8.13 -5.95
CA ILE A 140 6.57 7.40 -7.00
C ILE A 140 7.80 8.21 -7.45
N LEU A 141 7.66 9.53 -7.54
CA LEU A 141 8.75 10.44 -7.90
C LEU A 141 9.78 10.62 -6.79
N LEU A 142 9.35 10.64 -5.52
CA LEU A 142 10.20 10.94 -4.37
C LEU A 142 10.88 9.70 -3.77
N ILE A 143 10.34 8.48 -3.96
CA ILE A 143 10.96 7.24 -3.45
C ILE A 143 12.44 7.11 -3.86
N PRO A 144 12.81 7.27 -5.16
CA PRO A 144 14.22 7.23 -5.56
C PRO A 144 15.07 8.27 -4.84
N VAL A 145 14.52 9.47 -4.64
CA VAL A 145 15.20 10.57 -3.96
C VAL A 145 15.45 10.21 -2.49
N TYR A 146 14.45 9.70 -1.78
CA TYR A 146 14.60 9.27 -0.39
C TYR A 146 15.56 8.09 -0.24
N LEU A 147 15.52 7.13 -1.16
CA LEU A 147 16.46 6.01 -1.14
C LEU A 147 17.90 6.50 -1.36
N LEU A 148 18.14 7.40 -2.30
CA LEU A 148 19.47 7.96 -2.52
C LEU A 148 19.94 8.80 -1.32
N LEU A 149 19.07 9.61 -0.72
CA LEU A 149 19.42 10.50 0.40
C LEU A 149 19.63 9.75 1.72
N PHE A 150 18.78 8.77 2.03
CA PHE A 150 18.76 8.13 3.35
C PHE A 150 19.39 6.74 3.36
N ALA A 151 19.34 6.02 2.24
CA ALA A 151 19.81 4.64 2.13
C ALA A 151 20.99 4.44 1.15
N GLY A 152 21.34 5.47 0.36
CA GLY A 152 22.31 5.35 -0.74
C GLY A 152 23.74 4.97 -0.30
N GLU A 153 24.12 5.31 0.93
CA GLU A 153 25.41 4.89 1.51
C GLU A 153 25.39 3.46 2.09
N ILE A 154 24.19 2.92 2.33
CA ILE A 154 23.99 1.66 3.07
C ILE A 154 23.68 0.51 2.11
N VAL A 155 22.92 0.77 1.04
CA VAL A 155 22.51 -0.25 0.06
C VAL A 155 22.65 0.30 -1.36
N PRO A 156 23.30 -0.44 -2.29
CA PRO A 156 23.39 -0.03 -3.68
C PRO A 156 21.99 -0.02 -4.32
N PHE A 157 21.47 1.18 -4.59
CA PHE A 157 20.17 1.35 -5.23
C PHE A 157 20.27 1.12 -6.74
N GLN A 158 19.59 0.08 -7.23
CA GLN A 158 19.49 -0.21 -8.66
C GLN A 158 18.24 0.43 -9.25
N PHE A 159 18.40 1.63 -9.81
CA PHE A 159 17.28 2.38 -10.40
C PHE A 159 16.53 1.59 -11.49
N GLY A 160 17.23 0.76 -12.27
CA GLY A 160 16.62 -0.09 -13.30
C GLY A 160 15.61 -1.10 -12.75
N ALA A 161 16.00 -1.86 -11.73
CA ALA A 161 15.11 -2.84 -11.08
C ALA A 161 13.91 -2.17 -10.39
N PHE A 162 14.13 -0.97 -9.84
CA PHE A 162 13.05 -0.17 -9.27
C PHE A 162 12.03 0.26 -10.35
N LEU A 163 12.50 0.77 -11.49
CA LEU A 163 11.62 1.13 -12.61
C LEU A 163 10.83 -0.08 -13.13
N GLU A 164 11.48 -1.23 -13.29
CA GLU A 164 10.81 -2.47 -13.71
C GLU A 164 9.67 -2.84 -12.74
N THR A 165 9.96 -2.79 -11.43
CA THR A 165 8.98 -3.07 -10.38
C THR A 165 7.81 -2.07 -10.45
N LEU A 166 8.08 -0.78 -10.61
CA LEU A 166 7.03 0.24 -10.77
C LEU A 166 6.15 -0.02 -12.00
N LEU A 167 6.78 -0.36 -13.13
CA LEU A 167 6.06 -0.60 -14.38
C LEU A 167 5.12 -1.81 -14.25
N VAL A 168 5.61 -2.91 -13.68
CA VAL A 168 4.85 -4.16 -13.57
C VAL A 168 3.79 -4.10 -12.47
N PHE A 169 4.13 -3.60 -11.29
CA PHE A 169 3.24 -3.68 -10.12
C PHE A 169 2.33 -2.47 -9.95
N ILE A 170 2.62 -1.34 -10.61
CA ILE A 170 1.81 -0.12 -10.49
C ILE A 170 1.28 0.33 -11.85
N LEU A 171 2.16 0.58 -12.83
CA LEU A 171 1.72 1.18 -14.10
C LEU A 171 0.81 0.23 -14.89
N LEU A 172 1.17 -1.05 -15.00
CA LEU A 172 0.38 -2.07 -15.67
C LEU A 172 -1.04 -2.20 -15.08
N PRO A 173 -1.24 -2.46 -13.77
CA PRO A 173 -2.58 -2.54 -13.20
C PRO A 173 -3.33 -1.21 -13.27
N PHE A 174 -2.64 -0.07 -13.22
CA PHE A 174 -3.26 1.25 -13.41
C PHE A 174 -3.85 1.40 -14.81
N ILE A 175 -3.08 1.12 -15.87
CA ILE A 175 -3.55 1.17 -17.26
C ILE A 175 -4.72 0.20 -17.45
N LEU A 176 -4.58 -1.04 -16.99
CA LEU A 176 -5.66 -2.04 -17.07
C LEU A 176 -6.94 -1.54 -16.38
N SER A 177 -6.82 -0.91 -15.21
CA SER A 177 -7.98 -0.39 -14.48
C SER A 177 -8.71 0.71 -15.26
N ILE A 178 -7.98 1.58 -15.95
CA ILE A 178 -8.55 2.63 -16.80
C ILE A 178 -9.26 2.01 -17.99
N LEU A 179 -8.61 1.06 -18.69
CA LEU A 179 -9.20 0.37 -19.83
C LEU A 179 -10.50 -0.36 -19.44
N THR A 180 -10.51 -1.09 -18.33
CA THR A 180 -11.71 -1.77 -17.82
C THR A 180 -12.85 -0.78 -17.57
N ARG A 181 -12.56 0.37 -16.94
CA ARG A 181 -13.58 1.40 -16.72
C ARG A 181 -14.10 1.99 -18.02
N MET A 182 -13.22 2.26 -18.99
CA MET A 182 -13.62 2.80 -20.29
C MET A 182 -14.57 1.84 -20.99
N ILE A 183 -14.19 0.56 -21.10
CA ILE A 183 -15.01 -0.49 -21.73
C ILE A 183 -16.37 -0.62 -21.03
N LEU A 184 -16.40 -0.72 -19.69
CA LEU A 184 -17.66 -0.82 -18.93
C LEU A 184 -18.53 0.44 -19.06
N SER A 185 -17.91 1.60 -19.19
CA SER A 185 -18.64 2.86 -19.37
C SER A 185 -19.27 3.00 -20.76
N GLU A 186 -18.67 2.39 -21.78
CA GLU A 186 -19.20 2.33 -23.15
C GLU A 186 -20.36 1.34 -23.28
N ILE A 187 -20.35 0.24 -22.50
CA ILE A 187 -21.44 -0.75 -22.52
C ILE A 187 -22.79 -0.13 -22.09
N LYS A 188 -22.77 0.80 -21.12
CA LYS A 188 -24.01 1.40 -20.62
C LYS A 188 -23.86 2.88 -20.29
N ASN A 189 -23.34 3.19 -19.11
CA ASN A 189 -23.00 4.56 -18.71
C ASN A 189 -21.98 4.54 -17.57
N ARG A 190 -21.35 5.69 -17.33
CA ARG A 190 -20.30 5.82 -16.30
C ARG A 190 -20.78 5.54 -14.88
N GLN A 191 -22.03 5.85 -14.57
CA GLN A 191 -22.57 5.67 -13.23
C GLN A 191 -22.83 4.20 -12.91
N TRP A 192 -23.45 3.47 -13.84
CA TRP A 192 -23.64 2.03 -13.76
C TRP A 192 -22.29 1.30 -13.70
N ALA A 193 -21.32 1.70 -14.53
CA ALA A 193 -19.99 1.09 -14.51
C ALA A 193 -19.34 1.24 -13.13
N TYR A 194 -19.45 2.42 -12.50
CA TYR A 194 -18.94 2.64 -11.15
C TYR A 194 -19.67 1.79 -10.10
N GLU A 195 -21.01 1.78 -10.09
CA GLU A 195 -21.81 1.00 -9.12
C GLU A 195 -21.55 -0.51 -9.25
N PHE A 196 -21.42 -1.02 -10.49
CA PHE A 196 -21.09 -2.41 -10.77
C PHE A 196 -19.68 -2.77 -10.29
N ILE A 197 -18.69 -1.92 -10.59
CA ILE A 197 -17.32 -2.08 -10.13
C ILE A 197 -17.27 -2.09 -8.61
N ASP A 198 -17.86 -1.10 -7.93
CA ASP A 198 -17.84 -0.98 -6.47
C ASP A 198 -18.40 -2.23 -5.78
N THR A 199 -19.52 -2.76 -6.31
CA THR A 199 -20.18 -3.96 -5.79
C THR A 199 -19.29 -5.20 -5.86
N ILE A 200 -18.50 -5.36 -6.93
CA ILE A 200 -17.62 -6.53 -7.13
C ILE A 200 -16.28 -6.34 -6.44
N VAL A 201 -15.69 -5.15 -6.57
CA VAL A 201 -14.33 -4.86 -6.12
C VAL A 201 -14.25 -4.82 -4.60
N SER A 202 -15.24 -4.26 -3.91
CA SER A 202 -15.21 -4.14 -2.44
C SER A 202 -15.00 -5.48 -1.70
N PRO A 203 -15.78 -6.55 -1.95
CA PRO A 203 -15.52 -7.86 -1.34
C PRO A 203 -14.26 -8.53 -1.90
N PHE A 204 -13.97 -8.35 -3.19
CA PHE A 204 -12.83 -8.97 -3.85
C PHE A 204 -11.49 -8.45 -3.30
N GLN A 205 -11.37 -7.15 -3.03
CA GLN A 205 -10.19 -6.55 -2.41
C GLN A 205 -9.82 -7.20 -1.08
N LEU A 206 -10.81 -7.50 -0.22
CA LEU A 206 -10.57 -8.16 1.07
C LEU A 206 -10.01 -9.58 0.87
N VAL A 207 -10.58 -10.33 -0.08
CA VAL A 207 -10.12 -11.69 -0.40
C VAL A 207 -8.70 -11.65 -0.96
N THR A 208 -8.42 -10.78 -1.93
CA THR A 208 -7.07 -10.67 -2.52
C THR A 208 -6.05 -10.22 -1.48
N LEU A 209 -6.39 -9.24 -0.62
CA LEU A 209 -5.51 -8.80 0.47
C LEU A 209 -5.20 -9.94 1.45
N THR A 210 -6.22 -10.74 1.78
CA THR A 210 -6.05 -11.93 2.63
C THR A 210 -5.09 -12.93 2.00
N VAL A 211 -5.22 -13.20 0.70
CA VAL A 211 -4.30 -14.08 -0.04
C VAL A 211 -2.89 -13.50 -0.05
N VAL A 212 -2.71 -12.20 -0.34
CA VAL A 212 -1.40 -11.54 -0.30
C VAL A 212 -0.73 -11.72 1.06
N ILE A 213 -1.42 -11.41 2.15
CA ILE A 213 -0.87 -11.52 3.50
C ILE A 213 -0.55 -12.98 3.83
N PHE A 214 -1.47 -13.90 3.57
CA PHE A 214 -1.25 -15.32 3.82
C PHE A 214 0.00 -15.82 3.08
N THR A 215 0.11 -15.55 1.77
CA THR A 215 1.23 -16.01 0.93
C THR A 215 2.53 -15.32 1.33
N MET A 216 2.50 -14.04 1.68
CA MET A 216 3.69 -13.30 2.16
C MET A 216 4.26 -13.94 3.43
N PHE A 217 3.41 -14.20 4.43
CA PHE A 217 3.86 -14.85 5.66
C PHE A 217 4.29 -16.29 5.43
N ALA A 218 3.56 -17.06 4.60
CA ALA A 218 3.93 -18.44 4.27
C ALA A 218 5.27 -18.55 3.53
N GLY A 219 5.57 -17.63 2.62
CA GLY A 219 6.82 -17.61 1.87
C GLY A 219 8.01 -17.10 2.69
N GLN A 220 7.78 -16.15 3.60
CA GLN A 220 8.83 -15.47 4.34
C GLN A 220 9.07 -16.02 5.76
N THR A 221 8.38 -17.09 6.18
CA THR A 221 8.47 -17.68 7.52
C THR A 221 9.92 -17.89 8.00
N LYS A 222 10.79 -18.44 7.15
CA LYS A 222 12.19 -18.70 7.52
C LYS A 222 12.97 -17.41 7.80
N ILE A 223 12.82 -16.41 6.93
CA ILE A 223 13.47 -15.10 7.08
C ILE A 223 12.97 -14.40 8.34
N ILE A 224 11.67 -14.50 8.64
CA ILE A 224 11.07 -13.95 9.87
C ILE A 224 11.67 -14.64 11.10
N LEU A 225 11.76 -15.96 11.12
CA LEU A 225 12.33 -16.74 12.23
C LEU A 225 13.82 -16.45 12.45
N ASP A 226 14.58 -16.26 11.39
CA ASP A 226 16.02 -15.96 11.47
C ASP A 226 16.28 -14.51 11.93
N ASN A 227 15.29 -13.60 11.81
CA ASN A 227 15.41 -12.17 12.13
C ASN A 227 14.46 -11.71 13.25
N VAL A 228 14.01 -12.60 14.14
CA VAL A 228 13.07 -12.25 15.23
C VAL A 228 13.63 -11.12 16.11
N GLY A 229 14.91 -11.19 16.50
CA GLY A 229 15.53 -10.18 17.36
C GLY A 229 15.45 -8.76 16.77
N PRO A 230 15.95 -8.54 15.55
CA PRO A 230 15.82 -7.26 14.86
C PRO A 230 14.36 -6.83 14.60
N LEU A 231 13.44 -7.76 14.35
CA LEU A 231 12.02 -7.45 14.19
C LEU A 231 11.37 -6.94 15.48
N LEU A 232 11.79 -7.46 16.64
CA LEU A 232 11.32 -6.98 17.94
C LEU A 232 11.73 -5.52 18.20
N LEU A 233 12.86 -5.06 17.65
CA LEU A 233 13.26 -3.66 17.76
C LEU A 233 12.26 -2.70 17.10
N ILE A 234 11.54 -3.16 16.07
CA ILE A 234 10.48 -2.37 15.40
C ILE A 234 9.24 -2.23 16.28
N LEU A 235 9.02 -3.16 17.22
CA LEU A 235 7.88 -3.13 18.14
C LEU A 235 8.12 -2.22 19.36
N ILE A 236 9.34 -1.72 19.54
CA ILE A 236 9.65 -0.77 20.61
C ILE A 236 9.05 0.58 20.19
N PRO A 237 8.15 1.16 21.00
CA PRO A 237 7.41 2.38 20.66
C PRO A 237 8.28 3.64 20.58
#